data_AF-A0A6M3KT55-F1
#
_entry.id   AF-A0A6M3KT55-F1
#
_cell.length_a   1.000
_cell.length_b   1.000
_cell.length_c   1.000
_cell.angle_alpha   90.00
_cell.angle_beta   90.00
_cell.angle_gamma   90.00
#
_symmetry.space_group_name_H-M   'P 1'
#
loop_
_entity.id
_entity.type
_entity.pdbx_description
1 polymer ?
#
loop_
_entity_poly.entity_id
_entity_poly.type
_entity_poly.pdbx_seq_one_letter_code
_entity_poly.pdbx_strand_id
1 'polypeptide(L)'
;MKITRREVLNSRGALKILMGYKIPVSVSYRLAKIGIAVEAEAKAITTTTDKMVTDYGVENDKGVKELKTDNEHYKELDELLDGEVNLDVEPVTLPAKVASTCDKCNHNMDKPFEIEPIVLMFLDKFITVG
;
A
#
# COMPACT_ATOMS: atom_id res chain seq x y z
N MET A 1 7.81 -11.97 4.31
CA MET A 1 6.34 -12.06 4.23
C MET A 1 5.93 -12.28 2.79
N LYS A 2 5.10 -13.30 2.52
CA LYS A 2 4.64 -13.65 1.18
C LYS A 2 3.34 -12.89 0.84
N ILE A 3 3.35 -12.17 -0.28
CA ILE A 3 2.27 -11.28 -0.70
C ILE A 3 2.21 -11.23 -2.24
N THR A 4 1.04 -11.03 -2.84
CA THR A 4 0.94 -10.88 -4.30
C THR A 4 1.36 -9.48 -4.73
N ARG A 5 1.81 -9.32 -5.97
CA ARG A 5 2.14 -8.00 -6.52
C ARG A 5 0.92 -7.07 -6.58
N ARG A 6 -0.28 -7.62 -6.79
CA ARG A 6 -1.55 -6.88 -6.68
C ARG A 6 -1.73 -6.30 -5.28
N GLU A 7 -1.50 -7.12 -4.25
CA GLU A 7 -1.56 -6.67 -2.85
C GLU A 7 -0.51 -5.59 -2.57
N VAL A 8 0.73 -5.72 -3.07
CA VAL A 8 1.78 -4.67 -2.97
C VAL A 8 1.29 -3.33 -3.51
N LEU A 9 0.70 -3.31 -4.71
CA LEU A 9 0.18 -2.09 -5.32
C LEU A 9 -0.97 -1.47 -4.51
N ASN A 10 -1.89 -2.30 -4.03
CA ASN A 10 -3.03 -1.86 -3.22
C ASN A 10 -2.59 -1.29 -1.86
N SER A 11 -1.60 -1.91 -1.21
CA SER A 11 -1.09 -1.48 0.09
C SER A 11 -0.29 -0.18 0.03
N ARG A 12 0.31 0.16 -1.12
CA ARG A 12 1.12 1.38 -1.30
C ARG A 12 0.36 2.66 -0.89
N GLY A 13 -0.87 2.82 -1.37
CA GLY A 13 -1.72 3.97 -1.06
C GLY A 13 -2.12 4.00 0.42
N ALA A 14 -2.54 2.84 0.93
CA ALA A 14 -2.97 2.69 2.32
C ALA A 14 -1.83 2.95 3.31
N LEU A 15 -0.61 2.49 3.03
CA LEU A 15 0.58 2.78 3.84
C LEU A 15 0.88 4.27 3.88
N LYS A 16 0.77 4.97 2.74
CA LYS A 16 0.99 6.43 2.70
C LYS A 16 -0.02 7.18 3.56
N ILE A 17 -1.29 6.77 3.54
CA ILE A 17 -2.34 7.32 4.42
C ILE A 17 -1.98 7.04 5.89
N LEU A 18 -1.69 5.78 6.23
CA LEU A 18 -1.35 5.37 7.60
C LEU A 18 -0.12 6.09 8.15
N MET A 19 0.93 6.29 7.35
CA MET A 19 2.13 7.04 7.74
C MET A 19 1.86 8.54 7.96
N GLY A 20 0.73 9.06 7.48
CA GLY A 20 0.28 10.44 7.75
C GLY A 20 -0.30 10.66 9.14
N TYR A 21 -0.61 9.59 9.89
CA TYR A 21 -1.16 9.71 11.23
C TYR A 21 -0.08 10.02 12.28
N LYS A 22 -0.48 10.73 13.34
CA LYS A 22 0.34 10.91 14.53
C LYS A 22 0.30 9.65 15.38
N ILE A 23 1.35 8.84 15.28
CA ILE A 23 1.52 7.59 16.05
C ILE A 23 2.88 7.59 16.77
N PRO A 24 3.13 6.67 17.72
CA PRO A 24 4.41 6.58 18.41
C PRO A 24 5.59 6.38 17.46
N VAL A 25 6.72 7.02 17.75
CA VAL A 25 7.92 7.03 16.89
C VAL A 25 8.39 5.61 16.52
N SER A 26 8.32 4.67 17.46
CA SER A 26 8.69 3.27 17.23
C SER A 26 7.80 2.60 16.17
N VAL A 27 6.49 2.89 16.19
CA VAL A 27 5.52 2.38 15.21
C VAL A 27 5.76 3.05 13.86
N SER A 28 5.90 4.39 13.83
CA SER A 28 6.20 5.14 12.60
C SER A 28 7.45 4.64 11.90
N TYR A 29 8.51 4.35 12.65
CA TYR A 29 9.76 3.84 12.10
C TYR A 29 9.59 2.46 11.44
N ARG A 30 8.83 1.55 12.08
CA ARG A 30 8.57 0.23 11.50
C ARG A 30 7.66 0.32 10.26
N LEU A 31 6.64 1.18 10.28
CA LEU A 31 5.80 1.44 9.11
C LEU A 31 6.60 2.06 7.95
N ALA A 32 7.54 2.95 8.24
CA ALA A 32 8.41 3.52 7.21
C ALA A 32 9.27 2.44 6.53
N LYS A 33 9.78 1.45 7.28
CA LYS A 33 10.50 0.30 6.68
C LYS A 33 9.61 -0.51 5.75
N ILE A 34 8.37 -0.79 6.17
CA ILE A 34 7.38 -1.44 5.32
C ILE A 34 7.13 -0.61 4.06
N GLY A 35 6.90 0.69 4.23
CA GLY A 35 6.69 1.63 3.12
C GLY A 35 7.83 1.62 2.10
N ILE A 36 9.08 1.58 2.55
CA ILE A 36 10.25 1.49 1.67
C ILE A 36 10.25 0.17 0.88
N ALA A 37 10.01 -0.96 1.54
CA ALA A 37 9.98 -2.27 0.89
C ALA A 37 8.85 -2.37 -0.15
N VAL A 38 7.65 -1.91 0.21
CA VAL A 38 6.48 -1.87 -0.67
C VAL A 38 6.70 -0.93 -1.85
N GLU A 39 7.28 0.26 -1.63
CA GLU A 39 7.55 1.22 -2.70
C GLU A 39 8.59 0.68 -3.70
N ALA A 40 9.64 0.02 -3.20
CA ALA A 40 10.66 -0.58 -4.04
C ALA A 40 10.07 -1.66 -4.98
N GLU A 41 9.25 -2.55 -4.42
CA GLU A 41 8.57 -3.59 -5.20
C GLU A 41 7.52 -3.00 -6.14
N ALA A 42 6.68 -2.08 -5.65
CA ALA A 42 5.69 -1.38 -6.47
C ALA A 42 6.31 -0.69 -7.67
N LYS A 43 7.48 -0.06 -7.51
CA LYS A 43 8.21 0.58 -8.62
C LYS A 43 8.67 -0.45 -9.66
N ALA A 44 9.14 -1.62 -9.25
CA ALA A 44 9.53 -2.68 -10.17
C ALA A 44 8.32 -3.22 -10.96
N ILE A 45 7.17 -3.38 -10.29
CA ILE A 45 5.91 -3.79 -10.90
C ILE A 45 5.46 -2.75 -11.93
N THR A 46 5.32 -1.49 -11.53
CA THR A 46 4.90 -0.40 -12.41
C THR A 46 5.82 -0.25 -13.62
N THR A 47 7.14 -0.35 -13.43
CA THR A 47 8.09 -0.30 -14.56
C THR A 47 7.84 -1.41 -15.58
N THR A 48 7.45 -2.60 -15.11
CA THR A 48 7.16 -3.74 -15.98
C THR A 48 5.82 -3.55 -16.69
N THR A 49 4.78 -3.15 -15.95
CA THR A 49 3.46 -2.82 -16.51
C THR A 49 3.55 -1.71 -17.56
N ASP A 50 4.28 -0.63 -17.29
CA ASP A 50 4.45 0.50 -18.21
C ASP A 50 5.12 0.08 -19.51
N LYS A 51 6.10 -0.84 -19.45
CA LYS A 51 6.72 -1.43 -20.64
C LYS A 51 5.72 -2.25 -21.45
N MET A 52 4.94 -3.13 -20.80
CA MET A 52 3.92 -3.92 -21.49
C MET A 52 2.86 -3.03 -22.17
N VAL A 53 2.42 -1.95 -21.51
CA VAL A 53 1.48 -0.98 -22.09
C VAL A 53 2.13 -0.19 -23.22
N THR A 54 3.42 0.12 -23.14
CA THR A 54 4.14 0.81 -24.22
C THR A 54 4.28 -0.06 -25.46
N ASP A 55 4.64 -1.33 -25.27
CA ASP A 55 4.96 -2.28 -26.33
C ASP A 55 3.69 -2.86 -26.99
N TYR A 56 2.64 -3.14 -26.20
CA TYR A 56 1.45 -3.87 -26.63
C TYR A 56 0.13 -3.13 -26.40
N GLY A 57 0.16 -1.96 -25.76
CA GLY A 57 -1.05 -1.18 -25.46
C GLY A 57 -1.68 -0.58 -26.71
N VAL A 58 -3.01 -0.57 -26.74
CA VAL A 58 -3.82 0.04 -27.79
C VAL A 58 -4.38 1.35 -27.25
N GLU A 59 -4.29 2.40 -28.05
CA GLU A 59 -4.88 3.69 -27.71
C GLU A 59 -6.41 3.60 -27.76
N ASN A 60 -7.07 4.01 -26.69
CA ASN A 60 -8.52 4.10 -26.62
C ASN A 60 -9.04 5.44 -27.16
N ASP A 61 -10.36 5.61 -27.20
CA ASP A 61 -11.02 6.83 -27.71
C ASP A 61 -10.65 8.12 -26.95
N LYS A 62 -9.97 8.01 -25.81
CA LYS A 62 -9.51 9.13 -24.97
C LYS A 62 -8.01 9.41 -25.13
N GLY A 63 -7.33 8.73 -26.05
CA GLY A 63 -5.90 8.86 -26.25
C GLY A 63 -5.04 8.18 -25.18
N VAL A 64 -5.63 7.29 -24.38
CA VAL A 64 -4.92 6.55 -23.34
C VAL A 64 -4.56 5.16 -23.86
N LYS A 65 -3.28 4.78 -23.77
CA LYS A 65 -2.85 3.42 -24.08
C LYS A 65 -3.19 2.47 -22.94
N GLU A 66 -3.86 1.38 -23.27
CA GLU A 66 -4.18 0.31 -22.32
C GLU A 66 -4.10 -1.06 -22.98
N LEU A 67 -3.85 -2.09 -22.18
CA LEU A 67 -3.94 -3.48 -22.64
C LEU A 67 -5.41 -3.88 -22.69
N LYS A 68 -5.89 -4.32 -23.85
CA LYS A 68 -7.25 -4.82 -23.99
C LYS A 68 -7.41 -6.15 -23.26
N THR A 69 -8.51 -6.31 -22.54
CA THR A 69 -8.79 -7.48 -21.68
C THR A 69 -8.93 -8.80 -22.44
N ASP A 70 -9.17 -8.75 -23.75
CA ASP A 70 -9.28 -9.89 -24.65
C ASP A 70 -7.93 -10.33 -25.27
N ASN A 71 -6.84 -9.61 -24.98
CA ASN A 71 -5.50 -9.87 -25.51
C ASN A 71 -4.71 -10.86 -24.63
N GLU A 72 -3.85 -11.69 -25.24
CA GLU A 72 -2.89 -12.56 -24.55
C GLU A 72 -1.98 -11.79 -23.59
N HIS A 73 -1.55 -10.58 -23.96
CA HIS A 73 -0.72 -9.73 -23.09
C HIS A 73 -1.44 -9.24 -21.83
N TYR A 74 -2.77 -9.20 -21.85
CA TYR A 74 -3.52 -8.91 -20.62
C TYR A 74 -3.46 -10.09 -19.65
N LYS A 75 -3.48 -11.33 -20.15
CA LYS A 75 -3.29 -12.52 -19.31
C LYS A 75 -1.89 -12.55 -18.71
N GLU A 76 -0.87 -12.20 -19.49
CA GLU A 76 0.50 -12.06 -18.99
C GLU A 76 0.61 -11.01 -17.88
N LEU A 77 -0.11 -9.88 -18.01
CA LEU A 77 -0.18 -8.87 -16.96
C LEU A 77 -0.88 -9.42 -15.70
N ASP A 78 -1.99 -10.14 -15.86
CA ASP A 78 -2.74 -10.71 -14.75
C ASP A 78 -1.89 -11.74 -13.99
N GLU A 79 -1.20 -12.64 -14.71
CA GLU A 79 -0.24 -13.60 -14.16
C GLU A 79 0.93 -12.90 -13.45
N LEU A 80 1.45 -11.80 -14.01
CA LEU A 80 2.46 -10.99 -13.36
C LEU A 80 1.94 -10.48 -12.01
N LEU A 81 0.76 -9.87 -11.98
CA LEU A 81 0.17 -9.24 -10.79
C LEU A 81 -0.24 -10.26 -9.71
N ASP A 82 -0.66 -11.45 -10.10
CA ASP A 82 -1.02 -12.53 -9.18
C ASP A 82 0.20 -13.29 -8.67
N GLY A 83 1.36 -13.11 -9.31
CA GLY A 83 2.64 -13.61 -8.84
C GLY A 83 2.98 -13.13 -7.43
N GLU A 84 3.49 -14.06 -6.62
CA GLU A 84 3.88 -13.79 -5.24
C GLU A 84 5.33 -13.31 -5.14
N VAL A 85 5.55 -12.41 -4.18
CA VAL A 85 6.86 -11.88 -3.79
C VAL A 85 7.06 -12.03 -2.29
N ASN A 86 8.32 -12.13 -1.87
CA ASN A 86 8.66 -12.19 -0.46
C ASN A 86 9.27 -10.85 -0.02
N LEU A 87 8.52 -10.08 0.76
CA LEU A 87 9.01 -8.85 1.36
C LEU A 87 9.69 -9.14 2.68
N ASP A 88 10.94 -8.70 2.85
CA ASP A 88 11.69 -8.85 4.11
C ASP A 88 11.26 -7.81 5.15
N VAL A 89 10.01 -7.93 5.61
CA VAL A 89 9.39 -7.05 6.61
C VAL A 89 8.49 -7.86 7.54
N GLU A 90 8.33 -7.36 8.77
CA GLU A 90 7.47 -7.93 9.79
C GLU A 90 6.22 -7.06 10.01
N PRO A 91 5.05 -7.67 10.32
CA PRO A 91 3.85 -6.92 10.68
C PRO A 91 4.05 -5.98 11.86
N VAL A 92 3.37 -4.83 11.82
CA VAL A 92 3.43 -3.81 12.87
C VAL A 92 2.12 -3.75 13.65
N THR A 93 2.21 -3.84 14.97
CA THR A 93 1.06 -3.64 15.84
C THR A 93 0.76 -2.15 15.99
N LEU A 94 -0.45 -1.75 15.60
CA LEU A 94 -0.96 -0.40 15.79
C LEU A 94 -1.36 -0.18 17.25
N PRO A 95 -1.15 1.03 17.79
CA PRO A 95 -1.53 1.33 19.16
C PRO A 95 -3.05 1.49 19.28
N ALA A 96 -3.64 1.03 20.39
CA ALA A 96 -5.06 1.26 20.68
C ALA A 96 -5.40 2.76 20.91
N LYS A 97 -4.41 3.55 21.35
CA LYS A 97 -4.54 4.99 21.62
C LYS A 97 -3.35 5.77 21.08
N VAL A 98 -3.59 7.02 20.71
CA VAL A 98 -2.55 7.96 20.28
C VAL A 98 -2.61 9.25 21.10
N ALA A 99 -1.43 9.83 21.30
CA ALA A 99 -1.30 11.14 21.94
C ALA A 99 -2.01 12.21 21.09
N SER A 100 -2.78 13.04 21.77
CA SER A 100 -3.54 14.16 21.21
C SER A 100 -3.48 15.35 22.17
N THR A 101 -3.91 16.50 21.69
CA THR A 101 -4.08 17.70 22.52
C THR A 101 -5.56 18.06 22.51
N CYS A 102 -6.11 18.42 23.68
CA CYS A 102 -7.49 18.86 23.78
C CYS A 102 -7.66 20.23 23.09
N ASP A 103 -8.54 20.33 22.07
CA ASP A 103 -8.76 21.57 21.32
C ASP A 103 -9.28 22.74 22.19
N LYS A 104 -9.94 22.44 23.31
CA LYS A 104 -10.50 23.44 24.23
C LYS A 104 -9.51 23.93 25.28
N CYS A 105 -8.68 23.02 25.79
CA CYS A 105 -7.92 23.25 27.02
C CYS A 105 -6.40 23.08 26.85
N ASN A 106 -5.93 22.74 25.64
CA ASN A 106 -4.52 22.59 25.25
C ASN A 106 -3.66 21.67 26.14
N HIS A 107 -4.25 20.78 26.93
CA HIS A 107 -3.52 19.75 27.66
C HIS A 107 -3.34 18.49 26.81
N ASN A 108 -2.29 17.73 27.11
CA ASN A 108 -2.04 16.44 26.49
C ASN A 108 -3.04 15.41 27.00
N MET A 109 -3.60 14.63 26.09
CA MET A 109 -4.53 13.54 26.38
C MET A 109 -4.31 12.39 25.39
N ASP A 110 -4.75 11.20 25.74
CA ASP A 110 -4.80 10.08 24.80
C ASP A 110 -6.21 9.96 24.22
N LYS A 111 -6.30 9.70 22.91
CA LYS A 111 -7.56 9.37 22.24
C LYS A 111 -7.47 7.99 21.57
N PRO A 112 -8.59 7.29 21.35
CA PRO A 112 -8.60 6.09 20.53
C PRO A 112 -7.94 6.32 19.18
N PHE A 113 -7.15 5.35 18.72
CA PHE A 113 -6.60 5.42 17.38
C PHE A 113 -7.70 5.07 16.36
N GLU A 114 -8.11 6.07 15.59
CA GLU A 114 -9.16 5.94 14.59
C GLU A 114 -8.53 5.92 13.19
N ILE A 115 -8.89 4.91 12.42
CA ILE A 115 -8.43 4.70 11.05
C ILE A 115 -9.58 4.22 10.20
N GLU A 116 -9.64 4.69 8.96
CA GLU A 116 -10.68 4.30 8.03
C GLU A 116 -10.61 2.78 7.74
N PRO A 117 -11.74 2.05 7.79
CA PRO A 117 -11.74 0.60 7.55
C PRO A 117 -11.13 0.18 6.21
N ILE A 118 -11.30 1.00 5.17
CA ILE A 118 -10.73 0.74 3.84
C ILE A 118 -9.20 0.72 3.86
N VAL A 119 -8.58 1.53 4.71
CA VAL A 119 -7.11 1.55 4.88
C VAL A 119 -6.66 0.26 5.56
N LEU A 120 -7.41 -0.22 6.55
CA LEU A 120 -7.11 -1.49 7.23
C LEU A 120 -7.22 -2.69 6.29
N MET A 121 -8.22 -2.72 5.42
CA MET A 121 -8.41 -3.82 4.45
C MET A 121 -7.19 -4.04 3.55
N PHE A 122 -6.55 -2.96 3.11
CA PHE A 122 -5.36 -3.04 2.25
C PHE A 122 -4.07 -3.28 3.01
N LEU A 123 -4.10 -3.33 4.34
CA LEU A 123 -2.92 -3.50 5.19
C LEU A 123 -2.99 -4.73 6.08
N ASP A 124 -3.99 -5.59 5.92
CA ASP A 124 -4.25 -6.77 6.75
C ASP A 124 -3.02 -7.65 7.02
N LYS A 125 -2.12 -7.81 6.04
CA LYS A 125 -0.86 -8.56 6.17
C LYS A 125 0.26 -7.76 6.84
N PHE A 126 0.22 -6.44 6.77
CA PHE A 126 1.26 -5.53 7.25
C PHE A 126 1.05 -5.03 8.68
N ILE A 127 -0.18 -5.07 9.18
CA ILE A 127 -0.52 -4.53 10.50
C ILE A 127 -1.38 -5.48 11.32
N THR A 128 -1.29 -5.34 12.64
CA THR A 128 -2.24 -5.93 13.59
C THR A 128 -2.83 -4.82 14.46
N VAL A 129 -4.11 -4.92 14.81
CA VAL A 129 -4.74 -3.97 15.75
C VAL A 129 -4.45 -4.45 17.18
N GLY A 130 -3.85 -3.58 17.99
CA GLY A 130 -3.53 -3.85 19.40
C GLY A 130 -4.57 -3.36 20.40
#